data_AF-A0A8T9ZK47-F1
#
_entry.id   AF-A0A8T9ZK47-F1
#
_cell.length_a   1.000
_cell.length_b   1.000
_cell.length_c   1.000
_cell.angle_alpha   90.00
_cell.angle_beta   90.00
_cell.angle_gamma   90.00
#
_symmetry.space_group_name_H-M   'P 1'
#
loop_
_entity.id
_entity.type
_entity.pdbx_description
1 polymer ?
#
loop_
_entity_poly.entity_id
_entity_poly.type
_entity_poly.pdbx_seq_one_letter_code
_entity_poly.pdbx_strand_id
1 'polypeptide(L)'
;MLFFTPLAPDPDFINLPPNTNYVLIMEVFVPIENKGDRVLLNATIGTDISVHVGKEQDAAFNVNAITYQLFRDNVLLTNTSVSGSYLMATVADTLYTFNSTFTWVDAPGDLIAPPDPVHYRVIANIGDLSYNISSALVGNYGFPAIKYPGDSI
;
A
#
# COMPACT_ATOMS: atom_id res chain seq x y z
N MET A 1 -23.61 14.69 -3.60
CA MET A 1 -23.21 14.02 -4.86
C MET A 1 -22.31 12.85 -4.51
N LEU A 2 -22.48 11.69 -5.12
CA LEU A 2 -21.58 10.53 -4.94
C LEU A 2 -20.36 10.71 -5.86
N PHE A 3 -19.17 10.52 -5.32
CA PHE A 3 -17.91 10.54 -6.08
C PHE A 3 -17.24 9.18 -6.01
N PHE A 4 -16.71 8.74 -7.15
CA PHE A 4 -15.98 7.48 -7.29
C PHE A 4 -14.72 7.76 -8.10
N THR A 5 -13.60 7.16 -7.68
CA THR A 5 -12.44 7.08 -8.56
C THR A 5 -12.55 5.90 -9.50
N PRO A 6 -12.07 6.03 -10.76
CA PRO A 6 -11.98 4.90 -11.67
C PRO A 6 -11.09 3.81 -11.07
N LEU A 7 -11.31 2.56 -11.49
CA LEU A 7 -10.44 1.45 -11.15
C LEU A 7 -9.00 1.82 -11.53
N ALA A 8 -8.03 1.47 -10.68
CA ALA A 8 -6.63 1.70 -11.01
C ALA A 8 -6.32 1.01 -12.35
N PRO A 9 -5.54 1.65 -13.25
CA PRO A 9 -5.01 0.97 -14.43
C PRO A 9 -4.22 -0.27 -14.02
N ASP A 10 -4.00 -1.19 -14.97
CA ASP A 10 -3.26 -2.42 -14.71
C ASP A 10 -1.97 -2.13 -13.91
N PRO A 11 -1.66 -2.92 -12.86
CA PRO A 11 -0.55 -2.61 -11.96
C PRO A 11 0.77 -2.49 -12.73
N ASP A 12 1.34 -1.29 -12.75
CA ASP A 12 2.77 -1.15 -13.01
C ASP A 12 3.52 -1.67 -11.77
N PHE A 13 4.35 -2.69 -11.96
CA PHE A 13 5.21 -3.20 -10.90
C PHE A 13 6.40 -2.25 -10.70
N ILE A 14 6.59 -1.80 -9.47
CA ILE A 14 7.75 -1.00 -9.08
C ILE A 14 8.78 -1.93 -8.46
N ASN A 15 9.99 -1.96 -9.03
CA ASN A 15 11.10 -2.72 -8.47
C ASN A 15 11.79 -1.93 -7.35
N LEU A 16 11.70 -2.45 -6.13
CA LEU A 16 12.23 -1.85 -4.93
C LEU A 16 13.42 -2.66 -4.40
N PRO A 17 14.59 -2.01 -4.23
CA PRO A 17 15.70 -2.62 -3.51
C PRO A 17 15.31 -3.00 -2.07
N PRO A 18 16.02 -3.97 -1.47
CA PRO A 18 15.95 -4.24 -0.04
C PRO A 18 16.11 -2.96 0.78
N ASN A 19 15.41 -2.88 1.92
CA ASN A 19 15.50 -1.74 2.85
C ASN A 19 15.02 -0.39 2.30
N THR A 20 14.20 -0.39 1.24
CA THR A 20 13.62 0.86 0.71
C THR A 20 12.41 1.28 1.53
N ASN A 21 12.45 2.49 2.09
CA ASN A 21 11.34 3.06 2.86
C ASN A 21 10.71 4.24 2.13
N TYR A 22 9.48 4.57 2.51
CA TYR A 22 8.78 5.77 2.04
C TYR A 22 8.53 5.82 0.52
N VAL A 23 8.11 4.70 -0.07
CA VAL A 23 7.80 4.62 -1.51
C VAL A 23 6.32 4.91 -1.73
N LEU A 24 6.00 5.94 -2.50
CA LEU A 24 4.63 6.18 -2.95
C LEU A 24 4.22 5.09 -3.95
N ILE A 25 3.18 4.35 -3.62
CA ILE A 25 2.66 3.28 -4.49
C ILE A 25 1.26 3.58 -5.03
N MET A 26 0.46 4.38 -4.32
CA MET A 26 -0.90 4.75 -4.72
C MET A 26 -1.27 6.12 -4.18
N GLU A 27 -2.02 6.89 -4.97
CA GLU A 27 -2.54 8.21 -4.58
C GLU A 27 -3.95 8.44 -5.12
N VAL A 28 -4.74 9.20 -4.37
CA VAL A 28 -6.08 9.62 -4.77
C VAL A 28 -6.44 10.94 -4.11
N PHE A 29 -7.08 11.81 -4.87
CA PHE A 29 -7.58 13.10 -4.40
C PHE A 29 -9.10 13.07 -4.36
N VAL A 30 -9.68 13.30 -3.19
CA VAL A 30 -11.14 13.22 -2.98
C VAL A 30 -11.67 14.62 -2.66
N PRO A 31 -12.57 15.17 -3.49
CA PRO A 31 -13.16 16.48 -3.22
C PRO A 31 -14.16 16.37 -2.07
N ILE A 32 -13.85 16.98 -0.92
CA ILE A 32 -14.75 17.08 0.23
C ILE A 32 -15.46 18.41 0.13
N GLU A 33 -16.80 18.42 0.12
CA GLU A 33 -17.56 19.64 -0.20
C GLU A 33 -18.44 20.07 0.98
N ASN A 34 -18.86 19.12 1.82
CA ASN A 34 -19.76 19.38 2.92
C ASN A 34 -19.20 18.85 4.23
N LYS A 35 -19.59 19.52 5.32
CA LYS A 35 -19.43 18.99 6.67
C LYS A 35 -20.10 17.61 6.77
N GLY A 36 -19.37 16.65 7.33
CA GLY A 36 -19.88 15.30 7.54
C GLY A 36 -19.74 14.37 6.33
N ASP A 37 -19.18 14.83 5.21
CA ASP A 37 -18.75 13.96 4.12
C ASP A 37 -17.83 12.86 4.67
N ARG A 38 -18.03 11.63 4.18
CA ARG A 38 -17.23 10.46 4.54
C ARG A 38 -16.56 9.88 3.33
N VAL A 39 -15.38 9.30 3.52
CA VAL A 39 -14.65 8.63 2.45
C VAL A 39 -14.42 7.18 2.84
N LEU A 40 -14.92 6.26 2.02
CA LEU A 40 -14.54 4.85 2.08
C LEU A 40 -13.38 4.63 1.13
N LEU A 41 -12.26 4.16 1.68
CA LEU A 41 -11.04 3.82 0.97
C LEU A 41 -10.85 2.31 1.03
N ASN A 42 -10.69 1.68 -0.12
CA ASN A 42 -10.25 0.30 -0.20
C ASN A 42 -8.97 0.27 -1.01
N ALA A 43 -7.94 -0.42 -0.52
CA ALA A 43 -6.78 -0.70 -1.35
C ALA A 43 -6.41 -2.17 -1.33
N THR A 44 -5.93 -2.63 -2.48
CA THR A 44 -5.37 -3.96 -2.67
C THR A 44 -3.97 -3.81 -3.25
N ILE A 45 -2.98 -4.26 -2.49
CA ILE A 45 -1.57 -4.26 -2.87
C ILE A 45 -1.13 -5.71 -3.03
N GLY A 46 -0.49 -6.02 -4.14
CA GLY A 46 0.23 -7.27 -4.33
C GLY A 46 1.71 -6.97 -4.36
N THR A 47 2.52 -7.86 -3.80
CA THR A 47 3.96 -7.68 -3.74
C THR A 47 4.63 -8.99 -3.96
N ASP A 48 5.45 -9.01 -5.00
CA ASP A 48 6.21 -10.17 -5.41
C ASP A 48 7.66 -9.98 -4.98
N ILE A 49 8.15 -10.83 -4.07
CA ILE A 49 9.53 -10.78 -3.62
C ILE A 49 10.36 -11.71 -4.50
N SER A 50 11.41 -11.16 -5.12
CA SER A 50 12.40 -11.93 -5.86
C SER A 50 13.53 -12.33 -4.92
N VAL A 51 13.67 -13.65 -4.71
CA VAL A 51 14.69 -14.21 -3.83
C VAL A 51 15.71 -14.96 -4.68
N HIS A 52 16.98 -14.61 -4.52
CA HIS A 52 18.11 -15.27 -5.19
C HIS A 52 18.98 -15.95 -4.14
N VAL A 53 19.05 -17.28 -4.19
CA VAL A 53 19.86 -18.08 -3.26
C VAL A 53 21.07 -18.66 -3.97
N GLY A 54 22.26 -18.38 -3.46
CA GLY A 54 23.52 -18.94 -3.95
C GLY A 54 23.77 -20.40 -3.49
N LYS A 55 24.72 -21.08 -4.13
CA LYS A 55 25.00 -22.53 -3.97
C LYS A 55 25.42 -23.02 -2.57
N GLU A 56 25.72 -22.14 -1.61
CA GLU A 56 26.40 -22.53 -0.36
C GLU A 56 25.71 -22.08 0.94
N GLN A 57 24.44 -21.70 0.92
CA GLN A 57 23.77 -21.19 2.12
C GLN A 57 22.54 -22.02 2.49
N ASP A 58 22.40 -22.31 3.78
CA ASP A 58 21.13 -22.71 4.39
C ASP A 58 20.10 -21.65 4.00
N ALA A 59 19.23 -22.02 3.07
CA ALA A 59 18.48 -21.05 2.29
C ALA A 59 17.19 -20.65 3.01
N ALA A 60 17.31 -20.22 4.25
CA ALA A 60 16.23 -19.52 4.93
C ALA A 60 16.30 -18.04 4.56
N PHE A 61 15.17 -17.43 4.22
CA PHE A 61 15.04 -15.98 4.14
C PHE A 61 13.93 -15.50 5.05
N ASN A 62 14.10 -14.27 5.55
CA ASN A 62 13.13 -13.61 6.40
C ASN A 62 12.65 -12.33 5.73
N VAL A 63 11.33 -12.17 5.70
CA VAL A 63 10.64 -10.92 5.39
C VAL A 63 10.24 -10.34 6.73
N ASN A 64 11.07 -9.46 7.31
CA ASN A 64 10.86 -8.97 8.68
C ASN A 64 9.66 -8.03 8.80
N ALA A 65 9.36 -7.24 7.76
CA ALA A 65 8.06 -6.61 7.55
C ALA A 65 8.08 -5.83 6.23
N ILE A 66 7.11 -6.09 5.36
CA ILE A 66 6.70 -5.12 4.34
C ILE A 66 5.47 -4.42 4.90
N THR A 67 5.55 -3.12 5.12
CA THR A 67 4.47 -2.34 5.74
C THR A 67 3.88 -1.36 4.74
N TYR A 68 2.56 -1.39 4.59
CA TYR A 68 1.79 -0.42 3.81
C TYR A 68 1.05 0.50 4.76
N GLN A 69 1.17 1.80 4.53
CA GLN A 69 0.62 2.82 5.40
C GLN A 69 -0.31 3.72 4.60
N LEU A 70 -1.56 3.84 5.03
CA LEU A 70 -2.53 4.78 4.49
C LEU A 70 -2.40 6.11 5.21
N PHE A 71 -2.15 7.17 4.45
CA PHE A 71 -2.12 8.54 4.93
C PHE A 71 -3.28 9.34 4.38
N ARG A 72 -3.78 10.25 5.21
CA ARG A 72 -4.49 11.46 4.77
C ARG A 72 -3.54 12.63 4.93
N ASP A 73 -3.19 13.27 3.82
CA ASP A 73 -2.15 14.28 3.75
C ASP A 73 -0.84 13.73 4.35
N ASN A 74 -0.49 14.16 5.56
CA ASN A 74 0.67 13.69 6.32
C ASN A 74 0.31 12.96 7.62
N VAL A 75 -0.98 12.67 7.84
CA VAL A 75 -1.50 11.97 9.02
C VAL A 75 -1.70 10.49 8.70
N LEU A 76 -1.05 9.61 9.46
CA LEU A 76 -1.25 8.16 9.36
C LEU A 76 -2.67 7.81 9.83
N LEU A 77 -3.46 7.19 8.96
CA LEU A 77 -4.80 6.71 9.28
C LEU A 77 -4.77 5.26 9.77
N THR A 78 -4.10 4.39 9.00
CA THR A 78 -3.98 2.96 9.32
C THR A 78 -2.77 2.36 8.61
N ASN A 79 -2.39 1.15 9.00
CA ASN A 79 -1.35 0.39 8.34
C ASN A 79 -1.66 -1.11 8.33
N THR A 80 -0.96 -1.83 7.47
CA THR A 80 -0.94 -3.29 7.46
C THR A 80 0.48 -3.75 7.13
N SER A 81 0.87 -4.93 7.62
CA SER A 81 2.21 -5.46 7.43
C SER A 81 2.16 -6.94 7.08
N VAL A 82 3.07 -7.35 6.21
CA VAL A 82 3.29 -8.76 5.87
C VAL A 82 4.69 -9.15 6.30
N SER A 83 4.79 -10.29 6.98
CA SER A 83 6.05 -10.85 7.45
C SER A 83 6.02 -12.36 7.34
N GLY A 84 7.17 -12.98 7.14
CA GLY A 84 7.25 -14.43 7.05
C GLY A 84 8.69 -14.93 7.01
N SER A 85 8.86 -16.17 7.46
CA SER A 85 10.12 -16.92 7.39
C SER A 85 9.92 -18.10 6.46
N TYR A 86 10.80 -18.24 5.48
CA TYR A 86 10.67 -19.26 4.43
C TYR A 86 11.94 -20.08 4.35
N LEU A 87 11.77 -21.41 4.31
CA LEU A 87 12.83 -22.36 4.04
C LEU A 87 12.84 -22.66 2.54
N MET A 88 13.98 -22.49 1.90
CA MET A 88 14.18 -22.85 0.50
C MET A 88 14.97 -24.15 0.44
N ALA A 89 14.43 -25.12 -0.30
CA ALA A 89 15.02 -26.46 -0.41
C ALA A 89 16.05 -26.58 -1.53
N THR A 90 16.12 -25.63 -2.46
CA THR A 90 16.98 -25.69 -3.66
C THR A 90 17.43 -24.30 -4.10
N VAL A 91 18.58 -24.24 -4.77
CA VAL A 91 19.15 -23.06 -5.43
C VAL A 91 18.26 -22.70 -6.62
N ALA A 92 17.44 -21.66 -6.50
CA ALA A 92 16.59 -21.17 -7.58
C ALA A 92 16.17 -19.72 -7.34
N ASP A 93 15.98 -18.98 -8.43
CA ASP A 93 15.21 -17.73 -8.40
C ASP A 93 13.74 -18.07 -8.18
N THR A 94 13.21 -17.66 -7.04
CA THR A 94 11.81 -17.94 -6.67
C THR A 94 11.09 -16.63 -6.40
N LEU A 95 9.86 -16.52 -6.91
CA LEU A 95 8.98 -15.38 -6.68
C LEU A 95 7.96 -15.73 -5.59
N TYR A 96 7.85 -14.87 -4.57
CA TYR A 96 6.88 -15.02 -3.50
C TYR A 96 5.87 -13.88 -3.51
N THR A 97 4.60 -14.20 -3.74
CA THR A 97 3.51 -13.21 -3.81
C THR A 97 2.84 -13.02 -2.45
N PHE A 98 2.72 -11.76 -2.05
CA PHE A 98 2.05 -11.31 -0.84
C PHE A 98 0.94 -10.33 -1.22
N ASN A 99 -0.28 -10.61 -0.78
CA ASN A 99 -1.40 -9.70 -0.97
C ASN A 99 -1.74 -9.02 0.35
N SER A 100 -1.97 -7.72 0.31
CA SER A 100 -2.41 -6.90 1.44
C SER A 100 -3.60 -6.08 1.04
N THR A 101 -4.63 -6.10 1.86
CA THR A 101 -5.81 -5.27 1.68
C THR A 101 -6.04 -4.42 2.92
N PHE A 102 -6.55 -3.22 2.71
CA PHE A 102 -7.12 -2.43 3.79
C PHE A 102 -8.45 -1.81 3.34
N THR A 103 -9.37 -1.70 4.29
CA THR A 103 -10.62 -0.95 4.15
C THR A 103 -10.68 0.06 5.28
N TRP A 104 -10.86 1.33 4.95
CA TRP A 104 -10.89 2.42 5.91
C TRP A 104 -12.02 3.38 5.62
N VAL A 105 -12.73 3.82 6.67
CA VAL A 105 -13.73 4.88 6.59
C VAL A 105 -13.16 6.11 7.29
N ASP A 106 -12.91 7.16 6.53
CA ASP A 106 -12.45 8.44 7.04
C ASP A 106 -13.59 9.47 7.09
N ALA A 107 -13.51 10.37 8.06
CA ALA A 107 -14.37 11.54 8.21
C ALA A 107 -13.48 12.78 8.24
N PRO A 108 -13.03 13.28 7.07
CA PRO A 108 -12.28 14.52 6.98
C PRO A 108 -13.17 15.64 7.55
N GLY A 109 -12.70 16.28 8.62
CA GLY A 109 -13.49 17.24 9.41
C GLY A 109 -13.84 18.54 8.67
N ASP A 110 -14.41 19.49 9.41
CA ASP A 110 -14.89 20.77 8.87
C ASP A 110 -13.82 21.55 8.10
N LEU A 111 -14.23 22.11 6.96
CA LEU A 111 -13.38 22.89 6.07
C LEU A 111 -13.53 24.38 6.43
N ILE A 112 -12.41 25.07 6.71
CA ILE A 112 -12.40 26.48 7.13
C ILE A 112 -12.24 27.44 5.91
N ALA A 113 -12.05 26.90 4.71
CA ALA A 113 -11.83 27.66 3.47
C ALA A 113 -12.20 26.75 2.27
N PRO A 114 -12.33 27.24 1.01
CA PRO A 114 -12.69 26.37 -0.10
C PRO A 114 -11.73 25.17 -0.12
N PRO A 115 -12.27 23.94 -0.07
CA PRO A 115 -11.46 22.80 0.32
C PRO A 115 -10.60 22.36 -0.85
N ASP A 116 -9.29 22.38 -0.63
CA ASP A 116 -8.40 21.53 -1.42
C ASP A 116 -8.90 20.08 -1.29
N PRO A 117 -8.92 19.30 -2.39
CA PRO A 117 -9.24 17.88 -2.32
C PRO A 117 -8.37 17.20 -1.26
N VAL A 118 -8.99 16.37 -0.43
CA VAL A 118 -8.27 15.61 0.58
C VAL A 118 -7.39 14.58 -0.13
N HIS A 119 -6.10 14.62 0.16
CA HIS A 119 -5.11 13.76 -0.47
C HIS A 119 -4.95 12.49 0.36
N TYR A 120 -5.27 11.34 -0.23
CA TYR A 120 -4.99 10.05 0.35
C TYR A 120 -3.89 9.35 -0.42
N ARG A 121 -2.93 8.76 0.30
CA ARG A 121 -1.83 8.03 -0.32
C ARG A 121 -1.46 6.79 0.46
N VAL A 122 -0.93 5.82 -0.25
CA VAL A 122 -0.35 4.62 0.33
C VAL A 122 1.15 4.65 0.12
N ILE A 123 1.86 4.49 1.23
CA ILE A 123 3.31 4.40 1.25
C ILE A 123 3.70 2.96 1.58
N ALA A 124 4.60 2.39 0.78
CA ALA A 124 5.26 1.13 1.06
C ALA A 124 6.58 1.37 1.78
N ASN A 125 6.81 0.56 2.82
CA ASN A 125 8.07 0.46 3.53
C ASN A 125 8.53 -1.00 3.46
N ILE A 126 9.57 -1.24 2.67
CA ILE A 126 10.23 -2.52 2.54
C ILE A 126 11.27 -2.58 3.65
N GLY A 127 10.98 -3.33 4.71
CA GLY A 127 11.87 -3.49 5.86
C GLY A 127 13.15 -4.26 5.53
N ASP A 128 13.82 -4.72 6.59
CA ASP A 128 15.10 -5.43 6.49
C ASP A 128 14.94 -6.83 5.92
N LEU A 129 14.85 -6.86 4.60
CA LEU A 129 14.89 -8.05 3.77
C LEU A 129 16.28 -8.69 3.91
N SER A 130 16.32 -9.96 4.26
CA SER A 130 17.59 -10.69 4.45
C SER A 130 18.46 -10.67 3.18
N TYR A 131 19.77 -10.87 3.35
CA TYR A 131 20.79 -10.80 2.30
C TYR A 131 20.55 -11.66 1.03
N ASN A 132 19.66 -12.66 1.11
CA ASN A 132 19.27 -13.52 -0.02
C ASN A 132 18.16 -12.91 -0.91
N ILE A 133 17.63 -11.73 -0.56
CA ILE A 133 16.55 -11.09 -1.28
C ILE A 133 17.15 -9.99 -2.15
N SER A 134 16.95 -10.09 -3.47
CA SER A 134 17.54 -9.17 -4.44
C SER A 134 16.64 -7.95 -4.67
N SER A 135 15.32 -8.14 -4.65
CA SER A 135 14.35 -7.05 -4.75
C SER A 135 12.90 -7.45 -4.39
N ALA A 136 12.04 -6.44 -4.26
CA ALA A 136 10.59 -6.60 -4.16
C ALA A 136 9.89 -5.83 -5.30
N LEU A 137 9.02 -6.50 -6.03
CA LEU A 137 8.14 -5.92 -7.05
C LEU A 137 6.80 -5.60 -6.39
N VAL A 138 6.49 -4.33 -6.18
CA VAL A 138 5.22 -3.90 -5.58
C VAL A 138 4.26 -3.47 -6.69
N GLY A 139 3.09 -4.10 -6.74
CA GLY A 139 2.02 -3.80 -7.68
C GLY A 139 0.78 -3.25 -6.96
N ASN A 140 0.17 -2.22 -7.55
CA ASN A 140 -1.12 -1.68 -7.15
C ASN A 140 -2.26 -2.41 -7.88
N TYR A 141 -3.08 -3.18 -7.17
CA TYR A 141 -4.22 -3.90 -7.74
C TYR A 141 -5.56 -3.18 -7.55
N GLY A 142 -5.55 -1.99 -6.96
CA GLY A 142 -6.71 -1.11 -6.84
C GLY A 142 -6.62 -0.21 -5.61
N PHE A 143 -6.97 1.08 -5.79
CA PHE A 143 -7.17 2.03 -4.68
C PHE A 143 -8.45 2.89 -4.86
N PRO A 144 -9.64 2.27 -4.93
CA PRO A 144 -10.87 3.05 -5.03
C PRO A 144 -11.16 3.88 -3.77
N ALA A 145 -11.58 5.12 -4.01
CA ALA A 145 -12.18 6.00 -3.01
C ALA A 145 -13.64 6.28 -3.37
N ILE A 146 -14.52 6.15 -2.37
CA ILE A 146 -15.96 6.43 -2.49
C ILE A 146 -16.31 7.51 -1.48
N LYS A 147 -16.78 8.66 -1.97
CA LYS A 147 -17.30 9.72 -1.11
C LYS A 147 -18.79 9.54 -0.88
N TYR A 148 -19.19 9.47 0.39
CA TYR A 148 -20.57 9.56 0.82
C TYR A 148 -20.85 10.97 1.33
N PRO A 149 -21.93 11.63 0.86
CA PRO A 149 -22.31 12.92 1.40
C PRO A 149 -22.69 12.79 2.88
N GLY A 150 -22.29 13.77 3.69
CA GLY A 150 -22.85 13.95 5.03
C GLY A 150 -24.33 14.32 4.98
N ASP A 151 -25.07 14.02 6.05
CA ASP A 151 -26.45 14.53 6.16
C ASP A 151 -26.43 16.05 6.04
N SER A 152 -27.20 16.58 5.09
CA SER A 152 -27.45 18.01 4.99
C SER A 152 -28.31 18.40 6.18
N ILE A 153 -27.72 19.13 7.13
CA ILE A 153 -28.45 19.76 8.24
C ILE A 153 -29.09 21.05 7.74
#